data_AF-A0A520IA15-F1
#
_entry.id   AF-A0A520IA15-F1
#
_cell.length_a   1.000
_cell.length_b   1.000
_cell.length_c   1.000
_cell.angle_alpha   90.00
_cell.angle_beta   90.00
_cell.angle_gamma   90.00
#
_symmetry.space_group_name_H-M   'P 1'
#
loop_
_entity.id
_entity.type
_entity.pdbx_description
1 polymer ?
#
loop_
_entity_poly.entity_id
_entity_poly.type
_entity_poly.pdbx_seq_one_letter_code
_entity_poly.pdbx_strand_id
1 'polypeptide(L)'
;MRNGIKKLFLSAIVILGFQQILSAQNGNSKYVNPFIGTSGFGHTYPGATVPFGMVQLSPETGNFKWDYTSGYQYADSTIWGFAHTHLSGTGVSDLGDVLFLPFHGDGGNMKAAFSKKTEKASPGYYTVVLSKDNIKAELTASAKTGVHKYTFNKGGKSSILIDAQSGLVNSPREMSMHVLEGKLDVKG
;
A
#
# COMPACT_ATOMS: atom_id res chain seq x y z
N MET A 1 4.20 55.00 27.16
CA MET A 1 4.84 53.71 27.55
C MET A 1 3.85 52.57 27.82
N ARG A 2 2.72 52.80 28.52
CA ARG A 2 1.79 51.74 28.98
C ARG A 2 1.08 50.94 27.88
N ASN A 3 0.83 51.53 26.70
CA ASN A 3 0.16 50.85 25.58
C ASN A 3 1.09 49.98 24.72
N GLY A 4 2.41 50.26 24.71
CA GLY A 4 3.39 49.44 23.99
C GLY A 4 3.64 48.10 24.66
N ILE A 5 3.67 48.09 25.99
CA ILE A 5 3.83 46.87 26.81
C ILE A 5 2.63 45.94 26.64
N LYS A 6 1.40 46.47 26.57
CA LYS A 6 0.19 45.68 26.32
C LYS A 6 0.18 45.02 24.94
N LYS A 7 0.64 45.73 23.89
CA LYS A 7 0.77 45.18 22.54
C LYS A 7 1.84 44.08 22.48
N LEU A 8 2.99 44.27 23.13
CA LEU A 8 4.03 43.23 23.22
C LEU A 8 3.52 41.97 23.94
N PHE A 9 2.79 42.14 25.04
CA PHE A 9 2.19 41.01 25.77
C PHE A 9 1.17 40.25 24.92
N LEU A 10 0.31 40.96 24.19
CA LEU A 10 -0.70 40.35 23.33
C LEU A 10 -0.04 39.59 22.16
N SER A 11 0.99 40.16 21.55
CA SER A 11 1.77 39.49 20.50
C SER A 11 2.48 38.24 21.00
N ALA A 12 3.04 38.27 22.22
CA ALA A 12 3.69 37.10 22.83
C ALA A 12 2.69 35.95 23.10
N ILE A 13 1.48 36.27 23.55
CA ILE A 13 0.41 35.27 23.77
C ILE A 13 -0.03 34.64 22.46
N VAL A 14 -0.16 35.43 21.38
CA VAL A 14 -0.50 34.91 20.04
C VAL A 14 0.61 33.99 19.51
N ILE A 15 1.88 34.35 19.68
CA ILE A 15 3.02 33.53 19.24
C ILE A 15 3.11 32.21 20.04
N LEU A 16 2.89 32.27 21.36
CA LEU A 16 2.88 31.08 22.23
C LEU A 16 1.69 30.15 21.93
N GLY A 17 0.51 30.69 21.62
CA GLY A 17 -0.65 29.90 21.19
C GLY A 17 -0.41 29.20 19.85
N PHE A 18 0.29 29.86 18.91
CA PHE A 18 0.62 29.29 17.61
C PHE A 18 1.61 28.12 17.69
N GLN A 19 2.57 28.16 18.64
CA GLN A 19 3.53 27.07 18.89
C GLN A 19 2.86 25.78 19.41
N GLN A 20 1.81 25.90 20.23
CA GLN A 20 1.08 24.74 20.73
C GLN A 20 0.23 24.06 19.65
N ILE A 21 -0.35 24.83 18.73
CA ILE A 21 -1.11 24.29 17.59
C ILE A 21 -0.19 23.51 16.63
N LEU A 22 1.04 23.98 16.40
CA LEU A 22 2.03 23.26 15.58
C LEU A 22 2.47 21.94 16.23
N SER A 23 2.66 21.93 17.56
CA SER A 23 3.04 20.72 18.30
C SER A 23 1.93 19.66 18.33
N ALA A 24 0.66 20.10 18.31
CA ALA A 24 -0.51 19.21 18.25
C ALA A 24 -0.67 18.47 16.90
N GLN A 25 0.00 18.92 15.84
CA GLN A 25 0.00 18.25 14.53
C GLN A 25 0.97 17.06 14.44
N ASN A 26 1.84 16.86 15.45
CA ASN A 26 2.77 15.75 15.50
C ASN A 26 2.10 14.49 16.08
N GLY A 27 1.19 13.88 15.30
CA GLY A 27 0.55 12.62 15.67
C GLY A 27 1.55 11.46 15.88
N ASN A 28 1.12 10.44 16.62
CA ASN A 28 1.95 9.26 16.93
C ASN A 28 2.20 8.35 15.71
N SER A 29 1.54 8.59 14.57
CA SER A 29 1.68 7.81 13.35
C SER A 29 3.13 7.76 12.82
N LYS A 30 3.93 8.79 13.11
CA LYS A 30 5.36 8.86 12.73
C LYS A 30 6.23 7.76 13.35
N TYR A 31 5.77 7.12 14.43
CA TYR A 31 6.51 6.04 15.09
C TYR A 31 6.21 4.66 14.50
N VAL A 32 5.16 4.54 13.69
CA VAL A 32 4.75 3.26 13.11
C VAL A 32 5.60 2.99 11.87
N ASN A 33 6.27 1.84 11.86
CA ASN A 33 6.96 1.31 10.69
C ASN A 33 6.22 0.05 10.20
N PRO A 34 5.41 0.14 9.12
CA PRO A 34 4.67 -1.00 8.57
C PRO A 34 5.53 -2.15 8.05
N PHE A 35 6.85 -1.96 7.87
CA PHE A 35 7.74 -3.04 7.46
C PHE A 35 8.16 -3.97 8.61
N ILE A 36 7.94 -3.59 9.87
CA ILE A 36 8.23 -4.48 11.00
C ILE A 36 7.30 -5.71 10.93
N GLY A 37 7.89 -6.91 10.94
CA GLY A 37 7.17 -8.18 10.80
C GLY A 37 7.00 -8.67 9.36
N THR A 38 7.42 -7.90 8.35
CA THR A 38 7.29 -8.27 6.93
C THR A 38 8.41 -9.17 6.40
N SER A 39 9.38 -9.52 7.25
CA SER A 39 10.51 -10.39 6.92
C SER A 39 10.47 -11.64 7.79
N GLY A 40 10.87 -12.79 7.23
CA GLY A 40 10.84 -14.06 7.95
C GLY A 40 9.40 -14.45 8.27
N PHE A 41 9.13 -14.80 9.54
CA PHE A 41 7.89 -15.47 9.97
C PHE A 41 6.87 -14.55 10.66
N GLY A 42 7.04 -13.23 10.54
CA GLY A 42 6.10 -12.28 11.13
C GLY A 42 4.79 -12.20 10.34
N HIS A 43 4.85 -12.38 9.02
CA HIS A 43 3.71 -12.40 8.11
C HIS A 43 2.79 -11.18 8.24
N THR A 44 3.36 -9.99 8.41
CA THR A 44 2.62 -8.74 8.28
C THR A 44 2.69 -8.21 6.84
N TYR A 45 1.92 -7.18 6.54
CA TYR A 45 1.95 -6.53 5.23
C TYR A 45 2.21 -5.01 5.39
N PRO A 46 2.91 -4.35 4.44
CA PRO A 46 3.23 -2.92 4.54
C PRO A 46 2.18 -1.99 3.92
N GLY A 47 1.12 -2.56 3.34
CA GLY A 47 0.07 -1.84 2.62
C GLY A 47 -0.76 -0.85 3.46
N ALA A 48 -1.58 -0.09 2.75
CA ALA A 48 -2.45 0.91 3.34
C ALA A 48 -3.73 0.29 3.90
N THR A 49 -4.02 0.61 5.16
CA THR A 49 -5.30 0.31 5.81
C THR A 49 -5.61 1.36 6.89
N VAL A 50 -6.88 1.48 7.25
CA VAL A 50 -7.34 2.24 8.43
C VAL A 50 -7.56 1.29 9.60
N PRO A 51 -7.57 1.77 10.86
CA PRO A 51 -7.87 0.92 12.00
C PRO A 51 -9.19 0.15 11.80
N PHE A 52 -9.13 -1.18 11.85
CA PHE A 52 -10.26 -2.09 11.66
C PHE A 52 -10.98 -1.97 10.29
N GLY A 53 -10.26 -1.49 9.26
CA GLY A 53 -10.77 -1.39 7.90
C GLY A 53 -10.97 -2.75 7.24
N MET A 54 -11.99 -2.85 6.39
CA MET A 54 -12.26 -4.02 5.54
C MET A 54 -11.24 -4.16 4.41
N VAL A 55 -10.61 -3.07 3.98
CA VAL A 55 -9.59 -3.05 2.92
C VAL A 55 -8.19 -2.99 3.53
N GLN A 56 -7.32 -3.87 3.05
CA GLN A 56 -5.90 -3.91 3.33
C GLN A 56 -5.17 -3.83 1.99
N LEU A 57 -5.04 -2.63 1.42
CA LEU A 57 -4.52 -2.46 0.06
C LEU A 57 -2.98 -2.52 0.09
N SER A 58 -2.41 -3.65 -0.31
CA SER A 58 -0.99 -3.97 -0.10
C SER A 58 -0.32 -4.57 -1.34
N PRO A 59 1.00 -4.38 -1.52
CA PRO A 59 1.77 -5.16 -2.49
C PRO A 59 1.79 -6.66 -2.15
N GLU A 60 1.78 -7.48 -3.18
CA GLU A 60 2.09 -8.91 -3.11
C GLU A 60 3.41 -9.20 -3.84
N THR A 61 4.37 -9.85 -3.17
CA THR A 61 5.64 -10.31 -3.76
C THR A 61 5.64 -11.81 -4.08
N GLY A 62 4.62 -12.53 -3.60
CA GLY A 62 4.33 -13.92 -3.92
C GLY A 62 3.00 -14.34 -3.33
N ASN A 63 2.38 -15.36 -3.94
CA ASN A 63 1.01 -15.77 -3.62
C ASN A 63 0.91 -17.27 -3.27
N PHE A 64 2.06 -17.95 -3.20
CA PHE A 64 2.13 -19.39 -3.01
C PHE A 64 3.04 -19.71 -1.84
N LYS A 65 2.71 -20.77 -1.10
CA LYS A 65 3.42 -21.29 0.07
C LYS A 65 3.17 -20.48 1.35
N TRP A 66 3.53 -21.11 2.46
CA TRP A 66 3.37 -20.57 3.81
C TRP A 66 4.13 -19.26 4.05
N ASP A 67 5.27 -19.04 3.40
CA ASP A 67 6.02 -17.78 3.55
C ASP A 67 5.22 -16.54 3.10
N TYR A 68 4.16 -16.73 2.32
CA TYR A 68 3.40 -15.64 1.69
C TYR A 68 1.98 -15.51 2.24
N THR A 69 1.73 -15.88 3.50
CA THR A 69 0.37 -15.81 4.09
C THR A 69 -0.21 -14.40 4.15
N SER A 70 0.63 -13.36 4.17
CA SER A 70 0.24 -11.95 4.05
C SER A 70 0.55 -11.34 2.68
N GLY A 71 0.97 -12.17 1.72
CA GLY A 71 1.30 -11.77 0.35
C GLY A 71 2.65 -11.09 0.16
N TYR A 72 3.34 -10.68 1.23
CA TYR A 72 4.56 -9.87 1.12
C TYR A 72 5.72 -10.41 1.94
N GLN A 73 6.89 -10.50 1.30
CA GLN A 73 8.17 -10.80 1.96
C GLN A 73 9.19 -9.68 1.69
N TYR A 74 9.77 -9.14 2.75
CA TYR A 74 10.68 -8.00 2.67
C TYR A 74 11.95 -8.29 1.88
N ALA A 75 12.41 -9.55 1.83
CA ALA A 75 13.60 -9.92 1.07
C ALA A 75 13.39 -9.89 -0.46
N ASP A 76 12.13 -9.91 -0.91
CA ASP A 76 11.81 -9.99 -2.34
C ASP A 76 12.05 -8.67 -3.07
N SER A 77 12.35 -8.80 -4.36
CA SER A 77 12.66 -7.69 -5.28
C SER A 77 11.68 -7.59 -6.45
N THR A 78 10.62 -8.40 -6.46
CA THR A 78 9.56 -8.40 -7.46
C THR A 78 8.18 -8.33 -6.82
N ILE A 79 7.32 -7.47 -7.33
CA ILE A 79 5.89 -7.37 -6.98
C ILE A 79 5.07 -8.03 -8.08
N TRP A 80 4.10 -8.86 -7.71
CA TRP A 80 3.14 -9.48 -8.61
C TRP A 80 1.96 -8.54 -8.86
N GLY A 81 1.58 -7.76 -7.85
CA GLY A 81 0.62 -6.66 -7.95
C GLY A 81 0.24 -6.10 -6.60
N PHE A 82 -0.92 -5.44 -6.56
CA PHE A 82 -1.47 -4.81 -5.36
C PHE A 82 -2.90 -5.30 -5.16
N ALA A 83 -3.13 -6.11 -4.13
CA ALA A 83 -4.44 -6.71 -3.82
C ALA A 83 -5.15 -5.98 -2.67
N HIS A 84 -6.46 -6.19 -2.54
CA HIS A 84 -7.31 -5.38 -1.66
C HIS A 84 -7.54 -5.97 -0.27
N THR A 85 -7.24 -7.25 -0.07
CA THR A 85 -7.59 -8.01 1.14
C THR A 85 -6.39 -8.82 1.61
N HIS A 86 -6.04 -8.73 2.89
CA HIS A 86 -4.88 -9.42 3.46
C HIS A 86 -5.08 -9.75 4.94
N LEU A 87 -4.60 -10.92 5.35
CA LEU A 87 -4.46 -11.29 6.75
C LEU A 87 -3.09 -10.85 7.29
N SER A 88 -3.04 -10.51 8.58
CA SER A 88 -1.80 -10.04 9.24
C SER A 88 -1.42 -10.96 10.38
N GLY A 89 -0.24 -11.56 10.31
CA GLY A 89 0.34 -12.42 11.34
C GLY A 89 -0.17 -13.86 11.34
N THR A 90 -0.80 -14.32 10.26
CA THR A 90 -1.37 -15.67 10.19
C THR A 90 -0.35 -16.71 9.75
N GLY A 91 -0.56 -17.95 10.21
CA GLY A 91 0.19 -19.13 9.75
C GLY A 91 -0.49 -19.89 8.62
N VAL A 92 -1.56 -19.35 8.04
CA VAL A 92 -2.32 -19.92 6.92
C VAL A 92 -2.68 -18.79 5.96
N SER A 93 -2.56 -19.05 4.66
CA SER A 93 -2.87 -18.12 3.57
C SER A 93 -4.36 -18.12 3.26
N ASP A 94 -4.90 -16.94 3.03
CA ASP A 94 -6.23 -16.68 2.47
C ASP A 94 -6.26 -15.22 1.98
N LEU A 95 -7.34 -14.79 1.33
CA LEU A 95 -7.51 -13.45 0.74
C LEU A 95 -6.55 -13.21 -0.44
N GLY A 96 -6.02 -12.00 -0.63
CA GLY A 96 -5.25 -11.61 -1.81
C GLY A 96 -6.11 -11.26 -3.02
N ASP A 97 -7.34 -10.81 -2.76
CA ASP A 97 -8.37 -10.67 -3.77
C ASP A 97 -8.24 -9.34 -4.54
N VAL A 98 -8.61 -9.41 -5.82
CA VAL A 98 -8.66 -8.28 -6.76
C VAL A 98 -7.31 -7.56 -6.84
N LEU A 99 -6.39 -8.18 -7.59
CA LEU A 99 -5.03 -7.71 -7.76
C LEU A 99 -4.90 -6.75 -8.94
N PHE A 100 -4.22 -5.64 -8.72
CA PHE A 100 -3.92 -4.64 -9.73
C PHE A 100 -2.43 -4.57 -10.01
N LEU A 101 -2.03 -4.52 -11.28
CA LEU A 101 -0.64 -4.27 -11.67
C LEU A 101 -0.58 -3.26 -12.83
N PRO A 102 0.01 -2.06 -12.64
CA PRO A 102 0.24 -1.11 -13.72
C PRO A 102 1.48 -1.50 -14.53
N PHE A 103 1.44 -1.35 -15.86
CA PHE A 103 2.56 -1.65 -16.75
C PHE A 103 2.49 -0.86 -18.07
N HIS A 104 3.56 -0.90 -18.87
CA HIS A 104 3.58 -0.33 -20.22
C HIS A 104 3.37 -1.39 -21.32
N GLY A 105 2.59 -1.05 -22.35
CA GLY A 105 2.37 -1.90 -23.52
C GLY A 105 1.13 -2.81 -23.44
N ASP A 106 1.13 -3.88 -24.23
CA ASP A 106 -0.03 -4.74 -24.49
C ASP A 106 -0.10 -6.02 -23.61
N GLY A 107 0.81 -6.15 -22.64
CA GLY A 107 0.85 -7.27 -21.70
C GLY A 107 2.17 -8.06 -21.81
N GLY A 108 2.45 -8.90 -20.81
CA GLY A 108 3.70 -9.68 -20.73
C GLY A 108 3.90 -10.33 -19.35
N ASN A 109 5.16 -10.49 -18.92
CA ASN A 109 5.49 -10.97 -17.57
C ASN A 109 4.79 -10.09 -16.51
N MET A 110 3.79 -10.66 -15.84
CA MET A 110 2.92 -10.00 -14.87
C MET A 110 3.59 -9.88 -13.49
N LYS A 111 4.83 -9.40 -13.48
CA LYS A 111 5.61 -9.08 -12.28
C LYS A 111 6.50 -7.88 -12.55
N ALA A 112 6.59 -6.98 -11.59
CA ALA A 112 7.38 -5.76 -11.68
C ALA A 112 8.53 -5.77 -10.67
N ALA A 113 9.75 -5.57 -11.15
CA ALA A 113 10.92 -5.38 -10.27
C ALA A 113 10.82 -4.04 -9.53
N PHE A 114 11.29 -4.00 -8.28
CA PHE A 114 11.34 -2.79 -7.46
C PHE A 114 12.57 -2.79 -6.55
N SER A 115 12.80 -1.67 -5.85
CA SER A 115 13.89 -1.53 -4.88
C SER A 115 13.37 -0.97 -3.57
N LYS A 116 13.89 -1.47 -2.44
CA LYS A 116 13.59 -0.93 -1.10
C LYS A 116 13.95 0.54 -0.92
N LYS A 117 14.84 1.08 -1.77
CA LYS A 117 15.17 2.51 -1.77
C LYS A 117 14.01 3.41 -2.19
N THR A 118 13.11 2.90 -3.03
CA THR A 118 11.95 3.64 -3.53
C THR A 118 10.65 3.25 -2.84
N GLU A 119 10.68 2.20 -2.02
CA GLU A 119 9.55 1.70 -1.26
C GLU A 119 9.43 2.44 0.07
N LYS A 120 8.23 2.94 0.38
CA LYS A 120 7.92 3.61 1.65
C LYS A 120 6.52 3.24 2.09
N ALA A 121 6.34 3.15 3.41
CA ALA A 121 5.06 2.88 4.03
C ALA A 121 4.90 3.70 5.31
N SER A 122 3.66 4.09 5.60
CA SER A 122 3.23 4.75 6.83
C SER A 122 1.77 4.38 7.11
N PRO A 123 1.21 4.63 8.29
CA PRO A 123 -0.21 4.36 8.54
C PRO A 123 -1.12 4.95 7.46
N GLY A 124 -1.93 4.09 6.83
CA GLY A 124 -2.86 4.48 5.76
C GLY A 124 -2.24 4.79 4.39
N TYR A 125 -0.93 4.57 4.18
CA TYR A 125 -0.28 4.89 2.91
C TYR A 125 0.90 3.98 2.57
N TYR A 126 0.97 3.55 1.31
CA TYR A 126 2.10 2.81 0.75
C TYR A 126 2.51 3.41 -0.60
N THR A 127 3.81 3.41 -0.91
CA THR A 127 4.31 3.80 -2.23
C THR A 127 5.56 3.03 -2.62
N VAL A 128 5.71 2.77 -3.92
CA VAL A 128 6.90 2.15 -4.51
C VAL A 128 7.08 2.62 -5.95
N VAL A 129 8.31 2.55 -6.46
CA VAL A 129 8.60 2.72 -7.89
C VAL A 129 8.91 1.36 -8.51
N LEU A 130 8.07 0.95 -9.47
CA LEU A 130 8.27 -0.22 -10.30
C LEU A 130 9.35 0.09 -11.33
N SER A 131 10.53 -0.47 -11.12
CA SER A 131 11.79 0.00 -11.70
C SER A 131 11.89 -0.21 -13.21
N LYS A 132 11.41 -1.35 -13.73
CA LYS A 132 11.46 -1.67 -15.17
C LYS A 132 10.67 -0.64 -15.99
N ASP A 133 9.48 -0.30 -15.53
CA ASP A 133 8.55 0.58 -16.26
C ASP A 133 8.60 2.03 -15.78
N ASN A 134 9.37 2.31 -14.72
CA ASN A 134 9.45 3.61 -14.06
C ASN A 134 8.05 4.14 -13.69
N ILE A 135 7.20 3.26 -13.14
CA ILE A 135 5.85 3.60 -12.70
C ILE A 135 5.87 3.79 -11.19
N LYS A 136 5.43 4.96 -10.73
CA LYS A 136 5.22 5.18 -9.29
C LYS A 136 3.82 4.71 -8.91
N ALA A 137 3.73 3.77 -7.99
CA ALA A 137 2.49 3.35 -7.36
C ALA A 137 2.34 4.01 -5.99
N GLU A 138 1.15 4.52 -5.71
CA GLU A 138 0.75 5.09 -4.43
C GLU A 138 -0.63 4.53 -4.06
N LEU A 139 -0.74 4.02 -2.83
CA LEU A 139 -1.92 3.34 -2.33
C LEU A 139 -2.38 4.00 -1.04
N THR A 140 -3.68 4.19 -0.89
CA THR A 140 -4.34 4.54 0.37
C THR A 140 -5.67 3.81 0.48
N ALA A 141 -6.24 3.76 1.68
CA ALA A 141 -7.50 3.08 1.91
C ALA A 141 -8.37 3.86 2.90
N SER A 142 -9.68 3.75 2.70
CA SER A 142 -10.70 4.05 3.71
C SER A 142 -11.18 2.74 4.35
N ALA A 143 -12.24 2.80 5.17
CA ALA A 143 -12.79 1.62 5.82
C ALA A 143 -13.24 0.52 4.85
N LYS A 144 -13.66 0.84 3.62
CA LYS A 144 -14.21 -0.12 2.64
C LYS A 144 -13.77 0.12 1.20
N THR A 145 -12.80 0.99 0.97
CA THR A 145 -12.40 1.38 -0.39
C THR A 145 -10.90 1.58 -0.45
N GLY A 146 -10.25 0.93 -1.42
CA GLY A 146 -8.86 1.19 -1.80
C GLY A 146 -8.78 2.27 -2.87
N VAL A 147 -7.73 3.10 -2.83
CA VAL A 147 -7.46 4.13 -3.83
C VAL A 147 -6.04 3.95 -4.33
N HIS A 148 -5.92 3.85 -5.65
CA HIS A 148 -4.66 3.71 -6.36
C HIS A 148 -4.36 5.01 -7.10
N LYS A 149 -3.10 5.46 -7.06
CA LYS A 149 -2.59 6.49 -7.97
C LYS A 149 -1.33 5.96 -8.62
N TYR A 150 -1.35 5.89 -9.95
CA TYR A 150 -0.23 5.44 -10.76
C TYR A 150 0.30 6.60 -11.60
N THR A 151 1.59 6.91 -11.44
CA THR A 151 2.29 7.89 -12.28
C THR A 151 3.16 7.14 -13.28
N PHE A 152 2.76 7.15 -14.55
CA PHE A 152 3.53 6.59 -15.66
C PHE A 152 4.53 7.64 -16.16
N ASN A 153 5.82 7.43 -15.91
CA ASN A 153 6.86 8.42 -16.25
C ASN A 153 7.50 8.19 -17.63
N LYS A 154 7.12 7.12 -18.34
CA LYS A 154 7.55 6.87 -19.72
C LYS A 154 6.40 7.16 -20.68
N GLY A 155 6.76 7.58 -21.89
CA GLY A 155 5.80 7.68 -22.99
C GLY A 155 5.38 6.31 -23.52
N GLY A 156 4.28 6.27 -24.26
CA GLY A 156 3.72 5.05 -24.85
C GLY A 156 2.40 4.64 -24.21
N LYS A 157 1.96 3.40 -24.50
CA LYS A 157 0.70 2.87 -23.99
C LYS A 157 0.83 2.53 -22.50
N SER A 158 -0.06 3.10 -21.68
CA SER A 158 -0.22 2.77 -20.26
C SER A 158 -1.37 1.80 -20.07
N SER A 159 -1.13 0.76 -19.28
CA SER A 159 -2.08 -0.33 -19.07
C SER A 159 -2.13 -0.71 -17.59
N ILE A 160 -3.26 -1.27 -17.17
CA ILE A 160 -3.47 -1.82 -15.82
C ILE A 160 -4.05 -3.22 -15.99
N LEU A 161 -3.38 -4.21 -15.40
CA LEU A 161 -3.91 -5.55 -15.22
C LEU A 161 -4.84 -5.52 -14.01
N ILE A 162 -6.02 -6.13 -14.16
CA ILE A 162 -6.93 -6.47 -13.07
C ILE A 162 -7.06 -7.98 -13.08
N ASP A 163 -6.48 -8.63 -12.08
CA ASP A 163 -6.54 -10.07 -11.89
C ASP A 163 -7.56 -10.39 -10.78
N ALA A 164 -8.71 -10.88 -11.22
CA ALA A 164 -9.78 -11.33 -10.34
C ALA A 164 -9.58 -12.77 -9.85
N GLN A 165 -8.65 -13.53 -10.43
CA GLN A 165 -8.35 -14.92 -10.05
C GLN A 165 -7.30 -15.01 -8.94
N SER A 166 -6.48 -13.96 -8.79
CA SER A 166 -5.47 -13.84 -7.74
C SER A 166 -6.03 -14.14 -6.35
N GLY A 167 -5.19 -14.79 -5.55
CA GLY A 167 -5.42 -15.06 -4.13
C GLY A 167 -4.17 -15.65 -3.48
N LEU A 168 -4.06 -15.53 -2.16
CA LEU A 168 -2.98 -16.11 -1.36
C LEU A 168 -3.34 -17.56 -1.00
N VAL A 169 -2.66 -18.51 -1.62
CA VAL A 169 -2.95 -19.94 -1.49
C VAL A 169 -1.67 -20.75 -1.30
N ASN A 170 -1.75 -22.05 -1.01
CA ASN A 170 -0.53 -22.85 -0.84
C ASN A 170 0.09 -23.29 -2.17
N SER A 171 -0.73 -23.42 -3.22
CA SER A 171 -0.29 -23.96 -4.50
C SER A 171 -1.03 -23.35 -5.70
N PRO A 172 -0.41 -23.35 -6.91
CA PRO A 172 -1.08 -22.92 -8.13
C PRO A 172 -2.39 -23.67 -8.44
N ARG A 173 -2.49 -24.93 -8.01
CA ARG A 173 -3.71 -25.73 -8.16
C ARG A 173 -4.87 -25.16 -7.34
N GLU A 174 -4.62 -24.73 -6.11
CA GLU A 174 -5.64 -24.07 -5.29
C GLU A 174 -6.09 -22.74 -5.92
N MET A 175 -5.15 -21.97 -6.47
CA MET A 175 -5.47 -20.70 -7.15
C MET A 175 -6.46 -20.91 -8.29
N SER A 176 -6.32 -21.97 -9.09
CA SER A 176 -7.28 -22.27 -10.17
C SER A 176 -8.70 -22.59 -9.71
N MET A 177 -8.90 -22.82 -8.41
CA MET A 177 -10.20 -23.09 -7.80
C MET A 177 -10.69 -21.92 -6.93
N HIS A 178 -9.89 -20.87 -6.77
CA HIS A 178 -10.18 -19.72 -5.88
C HIS A 178 -11.38 -18.91 -6.38
N VAL A 179 -11.53 -18.82 -7.70
CA VAL A 179 -12.66 -18.18 -8.38
C VAL A 179 -13.20 -19.15 -9.42
N LEU A 180 -14.39 -19.67 -9.16
CA LEU A 180 -15.02 -20.66 -10.02
C LEU A 180 -15.76 -20.02 -11.20
N GLU A 181 -16.33 -18.83 -10.96
CA GLU A 181 -17.06 -18.06 -11.95
C GLU A 181 -16.83 -16.56 -11.71
N GLY A 182 -16.67 -15.81 -12.79
CA GLY A 182 -16.50 -14.36 -12.75
C GLY A 182 -17.02 -13.71 -14.02
N LYS A 183 -17.70 -12.56 -13.87
CA LYS A 183 -18.15 -11.74 -15.00
C LYS A 183 -17.68 -10.31 -14.78
N LEU A 184 -16.96 -9.75 -15.74
CA LEU A 184 -16.55 -8.35 -15.75
C LEU A 184 -17.28 -7.61 -16.87
N ASP A 185 -18.18 -6.70 -16.49
CA ASP A 185 -18.87 -5.82 -17.44
C ASP A 185 -18.15 -4.47 -17.49
N VAL A 186 -17.37 -4.23 -18.55
CA VAL A 186 -16.69 -2.94 -18.77
C VAL A 186 -17.61 -2.04 -19.58
N LYS A 187 -18.04 -0.91 -18.99
CA LYS A 187 -18.80 0.14 -19.69
C LYS A 187 -17.85 1.30 -20.02
N GLY A 188 -17.71 1.60 -21.31
CA GLY A 188 -16.95 2.73 -21.84
C GLY A 188 -17.79 3.98 -21.95
#